data_AF-A0A6L8BJ36-F1
#
_entry.id   AF-A0A6L8BJ36-F1
#
_cell.length_a   1.000
_cell.length_b   1.000
_cell.length_c   1.000
_cell.angle_alpha   90.00
_cell.angle_beta   90.00
_cell.angle_gamma   90.00
#
_symmetry.space_group_name_H-M   'P 1'
#
loop_
_entity.id
_entity.type
_entity.pdbx_description
1 polymer ?
#
loop_
_entity_poly.entity_id
_entity_poly.type
_entity_poly.pdbx_seq_one_letter_code
_entity_poly.pdbx_strand_id
1 'polypeptide(L)'
;IINGDGVVDGSLAARSERIVADGRTFSYLLHDGPQRILVTQNDVRQVQLAKAALYAGVRLLQDRAGFDRIDRIRLAGAFGSHIDPKFAMVLGLIPDCDLNRVESAGNAAGMGALIALLNVPARAEIETAVRRIEKIETAVEPKFQEYFVDAMAIPNKRDAFPRLFSVVARPEAGPAAAGARRRRRRRVM
;
A
#
# COMPACT_ATOMS: atom_id res chain seq x y z
N ILE A 1 -17.62 0.00 -0.68
CA ILE A 1 -17.44 1.24 -1.47
C ILE A 1 -16.33 1.06 -2.49
N ILE A 2 -15.09 0.82 -2.07
CA ILE A 2 -14.00 0.40 -2.96
C ILE A 2 -13.82 -1.11 -2.83
N ASN A 3 -13.74 -1.84 -3.94
CA ASN A 3 -13.52 -3.28 -3.94
C ASN A 3 -12.03 -3.64 -3.88
N GLY A 4 -11.71 -4.94 -3.80
CA GLY A 4 -10.32 -5.42 -3.72
C GLY A 4 -9.45 -5.03 -4.92
N ASP A 5 -10.03 -4.75 -6.08
CA ASP A 5 -9.29 -4.27 -7.27
C ASP A 5 -9.06 -2.74 -7.25
N GLY A 6 -9.54 -2.04 -6.22
CA GLY A 6 -9.47 -0.59 -6.10
C GLY A 6 -10.47 0.14 -6.98
N VAL A 7 -11.58 -0.51 -7.36
CA VAL A 7 -12.65 0.11 -8.16
C VAL A 7 -13.73 0.65 -7.22
N VAL A 8 -14.17 1.89 -7.46
CA VAL A 8 -15.34 2.47 -6.78
C VAL A 8 -16.60 1.78 -7.31
N ASP A 9 -17.32 1.10 -6.43
CA ASP A 9 -18.50 0.30 -6.77
C ASP A 9 -19.72 1.19 -7.03
N GLY A 10 -19.99 1.43 -8.32
CA GLY A 10 -21.13 2.21 -8.78
C GLY A 10 -22.50 1.59 -8.48
N SER A 11 -22.58 0.29 -8.22
CA SER A 11 -23.87 -0.34 -7.84
C SER A 11 -24.42 0.23 -6.52
N LEU A 12 -23.54 0.82 -5.70
CA LEU A 12 -23.89 1.46 -4.44
C LEU A 12 -24.45 2.89 -4.62
N ALA A 13 -24.45 3.46 -5.83
CA ALA A 13 -25.00 4.79 -6.09
C ALA A 13 -26.49 4.89 -5.75
N ALA A 14 -27.26 3.81 -5.97
CA ALA A 14 -28.66 3.76 -5.57
C ALA A 14 -28.87 3.74 -4.03
N ARG A 15 -27.83 3.42 -3.27
CA ARG A 15 -27.87 3.27 -1.80
C ARG A 15 -27.15 4.39 -1.05
N SER A 16 -26.39 5.22 -1.75
CA SER A 16 -25.56 6.27 -1.15
C SER A 16 -25.34 7.40 -2.15
N GLU A 17 -25.84 8.58 -1.79
CA GLU A 17 -25.64 9.84 -2.53
C GLU A 17 -24.15 10.23 -2.65
N ARG A 18 -23.30 9.66 -1.80
CA ARG A 18 -21.85 9.85 -1.88
C ARG A 18 -21.17 9.15 -3.06
N ILE A 19 -21.85 8.23 -3.75
CA ILE A 19 -21.28 7.55 -4.93
C ILE A 19 -21.84 8.22 -6.17
N VAL A 20 -20.99 8.97 -6.87
CA VAL A 20 -21.40 9.78 -8.02
C VAL A 20 -20.74 9.27 -9.30
N ALA A 21 -21.48 9.30 -10.41
CA ALA A 21 -20.93 8.94 -11.71
C ALA A 21 -19.88 9.98 -12.15
N ASP A 22 -18.77 9.49 -12.70
CA ASP A 22 -17.66 10.29 -13.20
C ASP A 22 -17.14 9.66 -14.51
N GLY A 23 -17.73 10.11 -15.62
CA GLY A 23 -17.49 9.54 -16.95
C GLY A 23 -17.88 8.07 -17.04
N ARG A 24 -16.88 7.19 -17.22
CA ARG A 24 -17.06 5.72 -17.26
C ARG A 24 -16.87 5.04 -15.90
N THR A 25 -16.58 5.82 -14.87
CA THR A 25 -16.23 5.36 -13.52
C THR A 25 -17.13 6.01 -12.48
N PHE A 26 -16.85 5.77 -11.21
CA PHE A 26 -17.54 6.39 -10.09
C PHE A 26 -16.51 7.03 -9.16
N SER A 27 -16.93 8.09 -8.49
CA SER A 27 -16.15 8.85 -7.53
C SER A 27 -16.88 8.88 -6.19
N TYR A 28 -16.13 8.99 -5.09
CA TYR A 28 -16.70 9.14 -3.75
C TYR A 28 -16.72 10.62 -3.35
N LEU A 29 -17.90 11.18 -3.11
CA LEU A 29 -18.12 12.53 -2.63
C LEU A 29 -17.82 12.61 -1.14
N LEU A 30 -16.73 13.28 -0.81
CA LEU A 30 -16.29 13.51 0.56
C LEU A 30 -16.97 14.74 1.18
N HIS A 31 -17.12 15.81 0.40
CA HIS A 31 -17.77 17.05 0.82
C HIS A 31 -18.57 17.64 -0.34
N ASP A 32 -19.83 17.99 -0.04
CA ASP A 32 -20.75 18.62 -0.98
C ASP A 32 -21.03 20.05 -0.54
N GLY A 33 -20.15 20.96 -0.94
CA GLY A 33 -20.24 22.39 -0.68
C GLY A 33 -19.92 23.21 -1.93
N PRO A 34 -19.72 24.54 -1.80
CA PRO A 34 -19.38 25.41 -2.94
C PRO A 34 -18.20 24.88 -3.77
N GLN A 35 -17.24 24.25 -3.10
CA GLN A 35 -16.21 23.44 -3.73
C GLN A 35 -16.44 21.98 -3.33
N ARG A 36 -16.82 21.14 -4.30
CA ARG A 36 -16.98 19.71 -4.09
C ARG A 36 -15.62 19.04 -3.92
N ILE A 37 -15.51 18.16 -2.93
CA ILE A 37 -14.31 17.35 -2.70
C ILE A 37 -14.65 15.90 -3.03
N LEU A 38 -13.96 15.35 -4.01
CA LEU A 38 -14.16 14.01 -4.53
C LEU A 38 -12.89 13.20 -4.35
N VAL A 39 -13.06 11.91 -4.05
CA VAL A 39 -12.02 10.91 -4.26
C VAL A 39 -12.35 10.21 -5.57
N THR A 40 -11.54 10.46 -6.58
CA THR A 40 -11.77 9.93 -7.93
C THR A 40 -11.19 8.53 -8.09
N GLN A 41 -11.62 7.83 -9.14
CA GLN A 41 -11.03 6.54 -9.51
C GLN A 41 -9.52 6.65 -9.80
N ASN A 42 -9.06 7.80 -10.30
CA ASN A 42 -7.64 8.05 -10.54
C ASN A 42 -6.87 8.22 -9.22
N ASP A 43 -7.45 8.92 -8.24
CA ASP A 43 -6.83 9.08 -6.91
C ASP A 43 -6.63 7.71 -6.24
N VAL A 44 -7.64 6.84 -6.29
CA VAL A 44 -7.52 5.45 -5.81
C VAL A 44 -6.38 4.72 -6.53
N ARG A 45 -6.24 4.93 -7.85
CA ARG A 45 -5.15 4.34 -8.63
C ARG A 45 -3.78 4.84 -8.18
N GLN A 46 -3.62 6.14 -7.92
CA GLN A 46 -2.36 6.69 -7.43
C GLN A 46 -1.97 6.12 -6.06
N VAL A 47 -2.95 5.97 -5.15
CA VAL A 47 -2.73 5.31 -3.85
C VAL A 47 -2.31 3.85 -4.06
N GLN A 48 -2.96 3.11 -4.96
CA GLN A 48 -2.59 1.73 -5.28
C GLN A 48 -1.16 1.62 -5.82
N LEU A 49 -0.75 2.51 -6.72
CA LEU A 49 0.62 2.52 -7.26
C LEU A 49 1.65 2.77 -6.14
N ALA A 50 1.39 3.77 -5.29
CA ALA A 50 2.30 4.12 -4.19
C ALA A 50 2.42 2.97 -3.18
N LYS A 51 1.30 2.40 -2.74
CA LYS A 51 1.31 1.32 -1.76
C LYS A 51 1.86 0.02 -2.34
N ALA A 52 1.62 -0.27 -3.61
CA ALA A 52 2.16 -1.46 -4.29
C ALA A 52 3.69 -1.39 -4.39
N ALA A 53 4.26 -0.22 -4.69
CA ALA A 53 5.70 -0.02 -4.72
C ALA A 53 6.35 -0.29 -3.36
N LEU A 54 5.75 0.23 -2.28
CA LEU A 54 6.26 0.00 -0.92
C LEU A 54 6.20 -1.49 -0.54
N TYR A 55 5.05 -2.12 -0.77
CA TYR A 55 4.85 -3.53 -0.47
C TYR A 55 5.80 -4.44 -1.26
N ALA A 56 5.94 -4.19 -2.57
CA ALA A 56 6.82 -4.94 -3.45
C ALA A 56 8.29 -4.83 -3.01
N GLY A 57 8.73 -3.65 -2.59
CA GLY A 57 10.06 -3.45 -2.01
C GLY A 57 10.27 -4.29 -0.76
N VAL A 58 9.31 -4.28 0.17
CA VAL A 58 9.40 -5.06 1.41
C VAL A 58 9.35 -6.58 1.16
N ARG A 59 8.55 -7.06 0.20
CA ARG A 59 8.53 -8.49 -0.20
C ARG A 59 9.84 -8.91 -0.86
N LEU A 60 10.39 -8.08 -1.75
CA LEU A 60 11.68 -8.35 -2.38
C LEU A 60 12.80 -8.49 -1.34
N LEU A 61 12.82 -7.61 -0.33
CA LEU A 61 13.81 -7.67 0.75
C LEU A 61 13.62 -8.91 1.64
N GLN A 62 12.39 -9.30 1.97
CA GLN A 62 12.07 -10.55 2.68
C GLN A 62 12.63 -11.78 1.95
N ASP A 63 12.36 -11.87 0.65
CA ASP A 63 12.86 -12.94 -0.22
C ASP A 63 14.39 -12.99 -0.21
N ARG A 64 15.05 -11.84 -0.35
CA ARG A 64 16.51 -11.76 -0.44
C ARG A 64 17.18 -12.08 0.90
N ALA A 65 16.56 -11.69 2.00
CA ALA A 65 17.04 -11.96 3.36
C ALA A 65 16.63 -13.35 3.87
N GLY A 66 15.78 -14.08 3.13
CA GLY A 66 15.40 -15.45 3.44
C GLY A 66 14.48 -15.61 4.64
N PHE A 67 13.61 -14.64 4.91
CA PHE A 67 12.62 -14.74 5.98
C PHE A 67 11.20 -14.47 5.48
N ASP A 68 10.25 -15.25 5.99
CA ASP A 68 8.85 -15.20 5.58
C ASP A 68 7.98 -14.32 6.48
N ARG A 69 8.44 -14.03 7.71
CA ARG A 69 7.64 -13.38 8.75
C ARG A 69 8.32 -12.14 9.27
N ILE A 70 7.55 -11.07 9.40
CA ILE A 70 8.00 -9.83 10.02
C ILE A 70 7.51 -9.76 11.46
N ASP A 71 8.46 -9.70 12.38
CA ASP A 71 8.22 -9.50 13.81
C ASP A 71 7.86 -8.06 14.16
N ARG A 72 8.66 -7.15 13.59
CA ARG A 72 8.85 -5.72 13.85
C ARG A 72 8.47 -4.82 12.69
N ILE A 73 7.50 -3.90 12.81
CA ILE A 73 7.41 -2.79 11.84
C ILE A 73 7.60 -1.45 12.55
N ARG A 74 8.45 -0.61 11.95
CA ARG A 74 8.70 0.76 12.38
C ARG A 74 8.52 1.71 11.21
N LEU A 75 7.52 2.58 11.30
CA LEU A 75 7.17 3.53 10.26
C LEU A 75 7.80 4.89 10.56
N ALA A 76 8.82 5.26 9.80
CA ALA A 76 9.46 6.57 9.89
C ALA A 76 8.87 7.56 8.86
N GLY A 77 9.11 8.85 9.11
CA GLY A 77 8.69 9.94 8.24
C GLY A 77 7.29 10.47 8.56
N ALA A 78 6.92 11.59 7.94
CA ALA A 78 5.67 12.31 8.22
C ALA A 78 4.42 11.44 8.04
N PHE A 79 4.46 10.51 7.09
CA PHE A 79 3.39 9.57 6.83
C PHE A 79 3.27 8.50 7.94
N GLY A 80 4.41 7.99 8.41
CA GLY A 80 4.46 7.00 9.50
C GLY A 80 3.97 7.54 10.84
N SER A 81 4.10 8.86 11.08
CA SER A 81 3.69 9.51 12.33
C SER A 81 2.19 9.53 12.61
N HIS A 82 1.36 9.54 11.57
CA HIS A 82 -0.09 9.76 11.70
C HIS A 82 -0.94 8.64 11.11
N ILE A 83 -0.32 7.66 10.48
CA ILE A 83 -1.05 6.54 9.90
C ILE A 83 -1.40 5.51 10.97
N ASP A 84 -2.67 5.14 11.03
CA ASP A 84 -3.14 4.03 11.86
C ASP A 84 -2.61 2.70 11.28
N PRO A 85 -1.89 1.88 12.08
CA PRO A 85 -1.31 0.63 11.61
C PRO A 85 -2.30 -0.36 11.02
N LYS A 86 -3.51 -0.43 11.57
CA LYS A 86 -4.56 -1.32 11.07
C LYS A 86 -5.00 -0.88 9.68
N PHE A 87 -5.24 0.42 9.48
CA PHE A 87 -5.64 0.91 8.15
C PHE A 87 -4.50 0.85 7.12
N ALA A 88 -3.24 1.05 7.54
CA ALA A 88 -2.08 0.81 6.68
C ALA A 88 -2.01 -0.64 6.19
N MET A 89 -2.29 -1.60 7.08
CA MET A 89 -2.28 -3.02 6.75
C MET A 89 -3.49 -3.43 5.91
N VAL A 90 -4.69 -2.90 6.21
CA VAL A 90 -5.89 -3.08 5.36
C VAL A 90 -5.66 -2.58 3.94
N LEU A 91 -5.00 -1.44 3.79
CA LEU A 91 -4.64 -0.91 2.47
C LEU A 91 -3.62 -1.80 1.74
N GLY A 92 -2.87 -2.62 2.47
CA GLY A 92 -1.72 -3.37 1.97
C GLY A 92 -0.49 -2.49 1.74
N LEU A 93 -0.37 -1.39 2.49
CA LEU A 93 0.82 -0.55 2.51
C LEU A 93 1.98 -1.28 3.18
N ILE A 94 1.68 -2.00 4.27
CA ILE A 94 2.63 -2.80 5.03
C ILE A 94 2.26 -4.29 4.96
N PRO A 95 3.24 -5.20 5.07
CA PRO A 95 3.00 -6.64 5.19
C PRO A 95 2.28 -7.01 6.48
N ASP A 96 1.75 -8.22 6.49
CA ASP A 96 1.06 -8.79 7.65
C ASP A 96 2.01 -8.88 8.84
N CYS A 97 1.60 -8.28 9.95
CA CYS A 97 2.36 -8.24 11.19
C CYS A 97 1.38 -8.19 12.37
N ASP A 98 1.85 -8.47 13.56
CA ASP A 98 1.06 -8.18 14.76
C ASP A 98 0.88 -6.66 14.87
N LEU A 99 -0.37 -6.18 14.90
CA LEU A 99 -0.67 -4.75 14.98
C LEU A 99 -0.05 -4.10 16.21
N ASN A 100 0.10 -4.83 17.32
CA ASN A 100 0.73 -4.33 18.54
C ASN A 100 2.25 -4.14 18.39
N ARG A 101 2.84 -4.62 17.29
CA ARG A 101 4.27 -4.52 16.97
C ARG A 101 4.55 -3.59 15.78
N VAL A 102 3.53 -2.87 15.31
CA VAL A 102 3.65 -1.82 14.30
C VAL A 102 3.57 -0.46 14.98
N GLU A 103 4.66 0.30 14.97
CA GLU A 103 4.66 1.62 15.62
C GLU A 103 5.36 2.67 14.76
N SER A 104 5.01 3.93 15.01
CA SER A 104 5.71 5.07 14.43
C SER A 104 7.09 5.24 15.05
N ALA A 105 8.08 5.50 14.20
CA ALA A 105 9.41 5.96 14.58
C ALA A 105 9.58 7.48 14.44
N GLY A 106 8.52 8.20 14.03
CA GLY A 106 8.55 9.65 13.83
C GLY A 106 9.57 10.09 12.78
N ASN A 107 10.15 11.28 12.97
CA ASN A 107 11.25 11.76 12.14
C ASN A 107 12.58 11.10 12.55
N ALA A 108 12.75 9.83 12.17
CA ALA A 108 13.95 9.05 12.48
C ALA A 108 15.24 9.68 11.91
N ALA A 109 15.17 10.33 10.73
CA ALA A 109 16.31 11.01 10.15
C ALA A 109 16.76 12.22 11.00
N GLY A 110 15.81 13.05 11.44
CA GLY A 110 16.10 14.18 12.33
C GLY A 110 16.63 13.75 13.69
N MET A 111 16.05 12.69 14.27
CA MET A 111 16.55 12.12 15.53
C MET A 111 17.96 11.53 15.35
N GLY A 112 18.22 10.81 14.27
CA GLY A 112 19.55 10.28 13.95
C GLY A 112 20.60 11.37 13.78
N ALA A 113 20.25 12.48 13.14
CA ALA A 113 21.15 13.64 13.01
C ALA A 113 21.48 14.27 14.38
N LEU A 114 20.48 14.41 15.25
CA LEU A 114 20.68 14.92 16.62
C LEU A 114 21.59 13.99 17.44
N ILE A 115 21.34 12.67 17.38
CA ILE A 115 22.15 11.65 18.06
C ILE A 115 23.59 11.73 17.57
N ALA A 116 23.80 11.75 16.25
CA ALA A 116 25.12 11.86 15.68
C ALA A 116 25.81 13.16 16.11
N LEU A 117 25.10 14.29 16.16
CA LEU A 117 25.66 15.59 16.57
C LEU A 117 26.13 15.59 18.03
N LEU A 118 25.29 15.09 18.95
CA LEU A 118 25.49 15.20 20.39
C LEU A 118 26.25 14.03 21.03
N ASN A 119 26.37 12.89 20.35
CA ASN A 119 26.99 11.68 20.89
C ASN A 119 28.05 11.12 19.92
N VAL A 120 29.32 11.35 20.27
CA VAL A 120 30.48 10.92 19.46
C VAL A 120 30.57 9.40 19.31
N PRO A 121 30.45 8.57 20.38
CA PRO A 121 30.37 7.12 20.22
C PRO A 121 29.24 6.66 19.28
N ALA A 122 28.03 7.21 19.43
CA ALA A 122 26.90 6.85 18.58
C ALA A 122 27.13 7.23 17.11
N ARG A 123 27.80 8.35 16.85
CA ARG A 123 28.21 8.75 15.49
C ARG A 123 29.11 7.67 14.85
N ALA A 124 30.11 7.19 15.57
CA ALA A 124 31.00 6.15 15.07
C ALA A 124 30.26 4.81 14.81
N GLU A 125 29.27 4.48 15.65
CA GLU A 125 28.39 3.33 15.44
C GLU A 125 27.57 3.49 14.14
N ILE A 126 26.95 4.66 13.93
CA ILE A 126 26.18 4.96 12.71
C ILE A 126 27.08 4.85 11.46
N GLU A 127 28.28 5.42 11.49
CA GLU A 127 29.26 5.33 10.39
C GLU A 127 29.63 3.88 10.06
N THR A 128 29.79 3.04 11.10
CA THR A 128 30.06 1.62 10.94
C THR A 128 28.85 0.87 10.38
N ALA A 129 27.65 1.18 10.85
CA ALA A 129 26.41 0.56 10.40
C ALA A 129 26.13 0.85 8.91
N VAL A 130 26.34 2.09 8.46
CA VAL A 130 26.14 2.50 7.06
C VAL A 130 27.00 1.67 6.11
N ARG A 131 28.23 1.32 6.49
CA ARG A 131 29.14 0.50 5.68
C ARG A 131 28.67 -0.95 5.50
N ARG A 132 27.69 -1.41 6.29
CA ARG A 132 27.13 -2.76 6.21
C ARG A 132 25.81 -2.81 5.42
N ILE A 133 25.30 -1.67 4.95
CA ILE A 133 24.05 -1.61 4.19
C ILE A 133 24.31 -2.08 2.76
N GLU A 134 23.63 -3.15 2.35
CA GLU A 134 23.56 -3.59 0.96
C GLU A 134 22.39 -2.88 0.25
N LYS A 135 22.69 -2.19 -0.85
CA LYS A 135 21.66 -1.58 -1.69
C LYS A 135 21.11 -2.61 -2.66
N ILE A 136 19.79 -2.81 -2.64
CA ILE A 136 19.07 -3.61 -3.64
C ILE A 136 18.37 -2.66 -4.62
N GLU A 137 18.71 -2.76 -5.91
CA GLU A 137 18.11 -1.95 -6.97
C GLU A 137 16.84 -2.60 -7.51
N THR A 138 15.68 -2.11 -7.07
CA THR A 138 14.38 -2.69 -7.43
C THR A 138 14.11 -2.68 -8.94
N ALA A 139 14.68 -1.73 -9.69
CA ALA A 139 14.43 -1.56 -11.13
C ALA A 139 14.98 -2.71 -11.99
N VAL A 140 15.99 -3.44 -11.51
CA VAL A 140 16.61 -4.55 -12.24
C VAL A 140 16.17 -5.92 -11.72
N GLU A 141 15.36 -5.95 -10.66
CA GLU A 141 14.95 -7.17 -9.98
C GLU A 141 13.68 -7.75 -10.62
N PRO A 142 13.76 -8.91 -11.30
CA PRO A 142 12.64 -9.44 -12.07
C PRO A 142 11.37 -9.69 -11.23
N LYS A 143 11.56 -10.08 -9.96
CA LYS A 143 10.47 -10.35 -9.02
C LYS A 143 9.74 -9.09 -8.55
N PHE A 144 10.37 -7.92 -8.64
CA PHE A 144 9.75 -6.68 -8.16
C PHE A 144 8.45 -6.38 -8.91
N GLN A 145 8.44 -6.54 -10.24
CA GLN A 145 7.25 -6.31 -11.05
C GLN A 145 6.12 -7.29 -10.69
N GLU A 146 6.45 -8.55 -10.40
CA GLU A 146 5.47 -9.55 -9.98
C GLU A 146 4.83 -9.15 -8.64
N TYR A 147 5.66 -8.84 -7.62
CA TYR A 147 5.17 -8.37 -6.33
C TYR A 147 4.36 -7.08 -6.44
N PHE A 148 4.77 -6.16 -7.32
CA PHE A 148 4.05 -4.92 -7.57
C PHE A 148 2.64 -5.19 -8.13
N VAL A 149 2.51 -6.06 -9.14
CA VAL A 149 1.22 -6.39 -9.74
C VAL A 149 0.29 -7.06 -8.72
N ASP A 150 0.80 -7.99 -7.92
CA ASP A 150 0.02 -8.63 -6.86
C ASP A 150 -0.40 -7.64 -5.78
N ALA A 151 0.49 -6.70 -5.44
CA ALA A 151 0.24 -5.65 -4.48
C ALA A 151 -0.65 -4.51 -5.02
N MET A 152 -1.12 -4.54 -6.27
CA MET A 152 -2.12 -3.58 -6.75
C MET A 152 -3.49 -3.83 -6.11
N ALA A 153 -3.84 -5.10 -5.82
CA ALA A 153 -5.09 -5.43 -5.13
C ALA A 153 -5.01 -5.05 -3.64
N ILE A 154 -6.13 -4.80 -2.97
CA ILE A 154 -6.21 -4.39 -1.56
C ILE A 154 -6.71 -5.56 -0.69
N PRO A 155 -5.94 -6.02 0.32
CA PRO A 155 -4.58 -5.58 0.66
C PRO A 155 -3.52 -6.11 -0.31
N ASN A 156 -3.71 -7.32 -0.85
CA ASN A 156 -2.87 -7.96 -1.87
C ASN A 156 -3.68 -9.06 -2.57
N LYS A 157 -3.28 -9.45 -3.78
CA LYS A 157 -3.94 -10.52 -4.55
C LYS A 157 -3.55 -11.93 -4.09
N ARG A 158 -2.30 -12.13 -3.68
CA ARG A 158 -1.72 -13.44 -3.34
C ARG A 158 -1.49 -13.61 -1.83
N ASP A 159 -0.94 -12.60 -1.18
CA ASP A 159 -0.61 -12.70 0.25
C ASP A 159 -1.89 -12.69 1.11
N ALA A 160 -1.94 -13.58 2.10
CA ALA A 160 -3.18 -13.95 2.78
C ALA A 160 -3.56 -13.07 3.99
N PHE A 161 -2.61 -12.33 4.57
CA PHE A 161 -2.79 -11.47 5.75
C PHE A 161 -3.57 -12.12 6.92
N PRO A 162 -3.16 -13.28 7.42
CA PRO A 162 -3.87 -13.98 8.49
C PRO A 162 -3.97 -13.17 9.80
N ARG A 163 -2.94 -12.39 10.17
CA ARG A 163 -2.99 -11.58 11.39
C ARG A 163 -4.00 -10.44 11.24
N LEU A 164 -4.00 -9.74 10.12
CA LEU A 164 -5.01 -8.73 9.83
C LEU A 164 -6.44 -9.30 9.88
N PHE A 165 -6.69 -10.41 9.20
CA PHE A 165 -8.05 -10.97 9.13
C PHE A 165 -8.49 -11.70 10.40
N SER A 166 -7.60 -11.85 11.39
CA SER A 166 -8.00 -12.24 12.74
C SER A 166 -8.63 -11.10 13.55
N VAL A 167 -8.40 -9.84 13.13
CA VAL A 167 -8.88 -8.63 13.83
C VAL A 167 -9.85 -7.79 13.00
N VAL A 168 -9.86 -7.96 11.68
CA VAL A 168 -10.76 -7.26 10.74
C VAL A 168 -11.52 -8.29 9.91
N ALA A 169 -12.83 -8.11 9.76
CA ALA A 169 -13.64 -8.95 8.89
C ALA A 169 -13.16 -8.84 7.43
N ARG A 170 -12.94 -9.99 6.78
CA ARG A 170 -12.58 -10.01 5.37
C ARG A 170 -13.77 -9.50 4.53
N PRO A 171 -13.55 -8.52 3.62
CA PRO A 171 -14.61 -8.09 2.72
C PRO A 171 -15.09 -9.25 1.86
N GLU A 172 -16.40 -9.37 1.68
CA GLU A 172 -16.98 -10.30 0.72
C GLU A 172 -16.45 -9.98 -0.69
N ALA A 173 -16.13 -11.01 -1.47
CA ALA A 173 -15.73 -10.84 -2.84
C ALA A 173 -16.90 -10.26 -3.64
N GLY A 174 -16.87 -8.94 -3.89
CA GLY A 174 -17.84 -8.30 -4.77
C GLY A 174 -17.80 -8.90 -6.18
N PRO A 175 -18.87 -8.77 -6.98
CA PRO A 175 -18.90 -9.30 -8.33
C PRO A 175 -17.71 -8.74 -9.11
N ALA A 176 -16.83 -9.64 -9.57
CA ALA A 176 -15.69 -9.27 -10.39
C ALA A 176 -16.20 -8.45 -11.58
N ALA A 177 -15.66 -7.25 -11.77
CA ALA A 177 -16.01 -6.42 -12.91
C ALA A 177 -15.78 -7.25 -14.17
N ALA A 178 -16.87 -7.64 -14.84
CA ALA A 178 -16.84 -8.46 -16.03
C ALA A 178 -16.04 -7.74 -17.12
N GLY A 179 -14.75 -8.04 -17.21
CA GLY A 179 -13.86 -7.49 -18.21
C GLY A 179 -14.42 -7.80 -19.59
N ALA A 180 -14.74 -6.74 -20.33
CA ALA A 180 -15.11 -6.82 -21.73
C ALA A 180 -13.98 -7.51 -22.52
N ARG A 181 -14.07 -8.84 -22.68
CA ARG A 181 -13.35 -9.62 -23.68
C ARG A 181 -13.84 -9.18 -25.05
N ARG A 182 -13.32 -8.04 -25.52
CA ARG A 182 -13.57 -7.55 -26.87
C ARG A 182 -12.82 -8.48 -27.83
N ARG A 183 -13.54 -9.50 -28.32
CA ARG A 183 -13.14 -10.40 -29.41
C ARG A 183 -12.60 -9.54 -30.56
N ARG A 184 -11.28 -9.51 -30.73
CA ARG A 184 -10.61 -8.92 -31.90
C ARG A 184 -10.95 -9.81 -33.10
N ARG A 185 -12.01 -9.47 -33.84
CA ARG A 185 -12.26 -10.07 -35.16
C ARG A 185 -11.12 -9.65 -36.08
N ARG A 186 -10.21 -10.57 -36.40
CA ARG A 186 -9.31 -10.47 -37.56
C ARG A 186 -10.21 -10.31 -38.79
N ARG A 187 -10.18 -9.14 -39.44
CA ARG A 187 -10.55 -9.03 -40.85
C ARG A 187 -9.31 -9.42 -41.64
N VAL A 188 -9.40 -10.55 -42.32
CA VAL A 188 -8.56 -10.89 -43.47
C VAL A 188 -9.30 -10.32 -44.68
N MET A 189 -8.65 -9.41 -45.39
CA MET A 189 -8.71 -9.23 -46.84
C MET A 189 -7.46 -8.45 -47.24
#